data_AF-A0A3D0IAN0-F1
#
_entry.id   AF-A0A3D0IAN0-F1
#
_cell.length_a   1.000
_cell.length_b   1.000
_cell.length_c   1.000
_cell.angle_alpha   90.00
_cell.angle_beta   90.00
_cell.angle_gamma   90.00
#
_symmetry.space_group_name_H-M   'P 1'
#
loop_
_entity.id
_entity.type
_entity.pdbx_description
1 polymer ?
#
loop_
_entity_poly.entity_id
_entity_poly.type
_entity_poly.pdbx_seq_one_letter_code
_entity_poly.pdbx_strand_id
1 'polypeptide(L)' 'MRGVRAVSEPSLEWIVVRPQENAAELIVRVEQGDGNAQDAARACSSALMEKLGVTAKVEILPRGALGRSGYKINRVVEA' A
#
# COMPACT_ATOMS: atom_id res chain seq x y z
N MET A 1 3.90 2.65 -5.78
CA MET A 1 4.19 1.22 -5.46
C MET A 1 4.90 0.43 -6.55
N ARG A 2 4.57 0.56 -7.85
CA ARG A 2 5.17 -0.26 -8.93
C ARG A 2 6.71 -0.23 -9.04
N GLY A 3 7.39 0.71 -8.39
CA GLY A 3 8.86 0.80 -8.34
C GLY A 3 9.51 0.23 -7.07
N VAL A 4 8.73 -0.34 -6.14
CA VAL A 4 9.24 -1.01 -4.94
C VAL A 4 9.34 -2.50 -5.24
N ARG A 5 10.56 -3.02 -5.39
CA ARG A 5 10.82 -4.41 -5.81
C ARG A 5 10.16 -5.45 -4.90
N ALA A 6 9.96 -5.15 -3.61
CA ALA A 6 9.26 -6.01 -2.65
C ALA A 6 7.74 -6.13 -2.92
N VAL A 7 7.17 -5.25 -3.75
CA VAL A 7 5.74 -5.18 -4.10
C VAL A 7 5.50 -5.55 -5.57
N SER A 8 6.55 -5.63 -6.37
CA SER A 8 6.46 -5.95 -7.80
C SER A 8 6.96 -7.36 -8.11
N GLU A 9 6.04 -8.32 -7.98
CA GLU A 9 5.68 -9.37 -8.95
C GLU A 9 5.32 -10.71 -8.27
N PRO A 10 4.24 -11.38 -8.74
CA PRO A 10 3.24 -10.89 -9.70
C PRO A 10 2.37 -9.78 -9.07
N SER A 11 1.75 -8.92 -9.89
CA SER A 11 1.06 -7.66 -9.48
C SER A 11 0.32 -7.76 -8.14
N LEU A 12 0.92 -7.17 -7.10
CA LEU A 12 0.29 -7.07 -5.78
C LEU A 12 -0.59 -5.82 -5.75
N GLU A 13 -1.81 -5.98 -5.26
CA GLU A 13 -2.80 -4.90 -5.18
C GLU A 13 -2.48 -3.94 -4.02
N TRP A 14 -2.94 -2.69 -4.12
CA TRP A 14 -2.79 -1.69 -3.06
C TRP A 14 -4.02 -0.82 -2.93
N ILE A 15 -4.26 -0.32 -1.71
CA ILE A 15 -5.34 0.61 -1.37
C ILE A 15 -4.79 1.73 -0.49
N VAL A 16 -5.26 2.95 -0.71
CA VAL A 16 -5.09 4.11 0.16
C VAL A 16 -6.37 4.29 0.96
N VAL A 17 -6.24 4.40 2.28
CA VAL A 17 -7.35 4.74 3.17
C VAL A 17 -7.32 6.25 3.38
N ARG A 18 -8.42 6.93 3.03
CA ARG A 18 -8.57 8.37 3.21
C ARG A 18 -8.76 8.66 4.71
N PRO A 19 -7.95 9.55 5.30
CA PRO A 19 -8.17 9.97 6.67
C PRO A 19 -9.43 10.85 6.77
N GLN A 20 -10.29 10.61 7.77
CA GLN A 20 -11.53 11.39 7.97
C GLN A 20 -11.28 12.76 8.63
N GLU A 21 -10.10 12.97 9.24
CA GLU A 21 -9.71 14.22 9.91
C GLU A 21 -8.43 14.79 9.28
N ASN A 22 -8.29 16.13 9.25
CA ASN A 22 -7.14 16.83 8.65
C ASN A 22 -5.77 16.49 9.28
N ALA A 23 -5.74 15.83 10.44
CA ALA A 23 -4.53 15.40 11.13
C ALA A 23 -4.34 13.87 11.19
N ALA A 24 -5.25 13.10 10.59
CA ALA A 24 -5.19 11.64 10.64
C ALA A 24 -4.14 11.08 9.66
N GLU A 25 -3.41 10.08 10.12
CA GLU A 25 -2.30 9.46 9.38
C GLU A 25 -2.79 8.79 8.09
N LEU A 26 -2.07 9.00 6.98
CA LEU A 26 -2.34 8.30 5.72
C LEU A 26 -2.02 6.81 5.89
N ILE A 27 -3.00 5.93 5.64
CA ILE A 27 -2.78 4.48 5.70
C ILE A 27 -2.75 3.92 4.28
N VAL A 28 -1.74 3.10 3.99
CA VAL A 28 -1.58 2.41 2.71
C VAL A 28 -1.52 0.91 2.95
N ARG A 29 -2.51 0.19 2.42
CA ARG A 29 -2.57 -1.28 2.47
C ARG A 29 -1.96 -1.87 1.21
N VAL A 30 -1.12 -2.88 1.39
CA VAL A 30 -0.31 -3.47 0.32
C VAL A 30 -0.33 -4.98 0.48
N GLU A 31 -0.68 -5.70 -0.57
CA GLU A 31 -0.49 -7.15 -0.55
C GLU A 31 0.99 -7.51 -0.69
N GLN A 32 1.40 -8.58 -0.03
CA GLN A 32 2.67 -9.25 -0.29
C GLN A 32 2.43 -10.75 -0.55
N GLY A 33 3.17 -11.30 -1.51
CA GLY A 33 3.21 -12.74 -1.78
C GLY A 33 4.09 -13.45 -0.76
N ASP A 34 5.38 -13.55 -1.06
CA ASP A 34 6.39 -14.14 -0.17
C ASP A 34 7.37 -13.07 0.33
N GLY A 35 7.99 -13.32 1.48
CA GLY A 35 9.04 -12.46 2.07
C GLY A 35 8.67 -11.84 3.42
N ASN A 36 9.52 -10.95 3.91
CA ASN A 36 9.35 -10.31 5.20
C ASN A 36 8.44 -9.08 5.11
N ALA A 37 7.37 -9.07 5.90
CA ALA A 37 6.38 -7.99 5.93
C ALA A 37 6.93 -6.67 6.48
N GLN A 38 7.82 -6.71 7.48
CA GLN A 38 8.41 -5.49 8.04
C GLN A 38 9.34 -4.80 7.03
N ASP A 39 10.12 -5.58 6.28
CA ASP A 39 11.00 -5.04 5.25
C ASP A 39 10.20 -4.44 4.08
N ALA A 40 9.11 -5.11 3.67
CA ALA A 40 8.20 -4.59 2.66
C ALA A 40 7.52 -3.29 3.12
N ALA A 41 7.04 -3.23 4.36
CA ALA A 41 6.46 -2.02 4.94
C ALA A 41 7.45 -0.85 4.94
N ARG A 42 8.69 -1.08 5.41
CA ARG A 42 9.75 -0.07 5.43
C ARG A 42 10.06 0.44 4.02
N ALA A 43 10.26 -0.47 3.06
CA ALA A 43 10.54 -0.10 1.68
C ALA A 43 9.41 0.73 1.04
N CYS A 44 8.16 0.39 1.36
CA CYS A 44 6.99 1.15 0.91
C CYS A 44 6.93 2.54 1.54
N SER A 45 7.11 2.66 2.86
CA SER A 45 7.11 3.95 3.55
C SER A 45 8.22 4.86 3.04
N SER A 46 9.45 4.33 2.86
CA SER A 46 10.56 5.10 2.29
C SER A 46 10.26 5.59 0.88
N ALA A 47 9.67 4.76 0.02
CA ALA A 47 9.30 5.15 -1.34
C ALA A 47 8.17 6.19 -1.38
N LEU A 48 7.22 6.15 -0.44
CA LEU A 48 6.17 7.17 -0.30
C LEU A 48 6.76 8.51 0.13
N MET A 49 7.67 8.50 1.11
CA MET A 49 8.36 9.71 1.54
C MET A 49 9.23 10.30 0.41
N GLU A 50 10.07 9.48 -0.24
CA GLU A 50 10.99 9.95 -1.28
C GLU A 50 10.25 10.56 -2.49
N LYS A 51 9.15 9.95 -2.91
CA LYS A 51 8.46 10.35 -4.15
C LYS A 51 7.35 11.37 -3.94
N LEU A 52 6.71 11.36 -2.78
CA LEU A 52 5.52 12.17 -2.51
C LEU A 52 5.71 13.12 -1.32
N GLY A 53 6.77 12.96 -0.52
CA GLY A 53 7.01 13.78 0.68
C GLY A 53 6.01 13.52 1.81
N VAL A 54 5.35 12.35 1.82
CA VAL A 54 4.27 12.03 2.78
C VAL A 54 4.70 10.89 3.70
N THR A 55 4.51 11.09 5.00
CA THR A 55 4.54 10.01 6.00
C THR A 55 3.25 9.23 5.94
N ALA A 56 3.35 7.91 5.80
CA ALA A 56 2.20 7.02 5.78
C ALA A 56 2.49 5.74 6.55
N LYS A 57 1.47 5.25 7.25
CA LYS A 57 1.46 3.92 7.85
C LYS A 57 1.19 2.90 6.76
N VAL A 58 2.10 1.94 6.61
CA VAL A 58 1.96 0.86 5.64
C VAL A 58 1.53 -0.42 6.33
N GLU A 59 0.40 -0.97 5.89
CA GLU A 59 -0.14 -2.25 6.35
C GLU A 59 0.09 -3.32 5.28
N ILE A 60 0.84 -4.37 5.62
CA ILE A 60 1.08 -5.49 4.73
C ILE A 60 -0.01 -6.55 4.95
N LEU A 61 -0.62 -6.99 3.87
CA LEU A 61 -1.69 -7.98 3.86
C LEU A 61 -1.24 -9.24 3.12
N PRO A 62 -1.81 -10.41 3.46
CA PRO A 62 -1.64 -11.62 2.67
C PRO A 62 -2.11 -11.41 1.23
N ARG A 63 -1.47 -12.11 0.30
CA ARG A 63 -1.88 -12.13 -1.11
C ARG A 63 -3.34 -12.54 -1.26
N GLY A 64 -4.11 -11.75 -2.01
CA GLY A 64 -5.54 -11.99 -2.26
C GLY A 64 -6.48 -11.45 -1.18
N ALA A 65 -5.98 -10.73 -0.17
CA ALA A 65 -6.79 -10.07 0.85
C ALA A 65 -7.54 -8.83 0.32
N LEU A 66 -7.06 -8.21 -0.76
CA LEU A 66 -7.70 -7.08 -1.42
C LEU A 66 -8.58 -7.57 -2.59
N GLY A 67 -9.77 -7.01 -2.68
CA GLY A 67 -10.71 -7.32 -3.76
C GLY A 67 -10.13 -6.98 -5.13
N ARG A 68 -10.10 -7.95 -6.04
CA ARG A 68 -9.69 -7.76 -7.44
C ARG A 68 -10.93 -7.51 -8.30
N SER A 69 -11.11 -6.31 -8.85
CA SER A 69 -12.08 -6.10 -9.94
C SER A 69 -11.34 -6.04 -11.28
N GLY A 70 -11.78 -6.84 -12.26
CA GLY A 70 -11.19 -6.91 -13.60
C GLY A 70 -11.37 -5.63 -14.45
N TYR A 71 -11.99 -4.59 -13.91
CA TYR A 71 -12.22 -3.29 -14.54
C TYR A 71 -11.97 -2.17 -13.50
N LYS A 72 -11.46 -1.01 -13.96
CA LYS A 72 -11.00 0.18 -13.20
C LYS A 72 -11.28 0.12 -11.67
N ILE A 73 -10.26 -0.23 -10.89
CA ILE A 73 -10.35 -0.29 -9.42
C ILE A 73 -10.26 1.13 -8.83
N ASN A 74 -11.22 1.50 -7.98
CA ASN A 74 -11.06 2.60 -7.02
C ASN A 74 -10.14 2.14 -5.89
N ARG A 75 -8.90 2.64 -5.88
CA ARG A 75 -7.88 2.31 -4.86
C ARG A 75 -7.89 3.25 -3.66
N VAL A 76 -8.90 4.11 -3.56
CA VAL A 76 -9.11 5.00 -2.43
C VAL A 76 -10.38 4.54 -1.74
N VAL A 77 -10.28 4.17 -0.47
CA VAL A 77 -11.42 3.81 0.38
C VAL A 77 -11.51 4.80 1.53
N GLU A 78 -12.72 5.06 2.01
CA GLU A 78 -12.93 5.80 3.26
C GLU A 78 -12.56 4.88 4.45
N ALA A 79 -12.11 5.48 5.56
CA ALA A 79 -11.83 4.77 6.81
C ALA A 79 -13.10 4.19 7.46
#